data_AF-A0A935F0I9-F1
#
_entry.id   AF-A0A935F0I9-F1
#
_cell.length_a   1.000
_cell.length_b   1.000
_cell.length_c   1.000
_cell.angle_alpha   90.00
_cell.angle_beta   90.00
_cell.angle_gamma   90.00
#
_symmetry.space_group_name_H-M   'P 1'
#
loop_
_entity.id
_entity.type
_entity.pdbx_description
1 polymer ?
#
loop_
_entity_poly.entity_id
_entity_poly.type
_entity_poly.pdbx_seq_one_letter_code
_entity_poly.pdbx_strand_id
1 'polypeptide(L)'
;MLRSLIRDAARDGAFDPALAWDSPAAARFFGELRQALKSGYFVVEEPGSRAVRTVAVPGYVYWADETAGSEPPVGFGLFRAIDDGYELWLTGLDAPLRGKGHGRAMLQALFSTPTGCKTRVMRVRRSARSAGALAHLLAELGFTATRETDRETFFVRVASPPATPPRPASAPRRPLH
;
A
#
# COMPACT_ATOMS: atom_id res chain seq x y z
N MET A 1 -1.62 -14.15 11.70
CA MET A 1 -1.76 -13.81 10.28
C MET A 1 -0.91 -12.61 9.86
N LEU A 2 -1.27 -11.35 10.16
CA LEU A 2 -0.50 -10.18 9.67
C LEU A 2 1.01 -10.26 9.99
N ARG A 3 1.35 -10.58 11.26
CA ARG A 3 2.75 -10.76 11.68
C ARG A 3 3.47 -11.89 10.93
N SER A 4 2.79 -13.00 10.63
CA SER A 4 3.40 -14.11 9.89
C SER A 4 3.64 -13.73 8.44
N LEU A 5 2.66 -13.11 7.78
CA LEU A 5 2.82 -12.64 6.39
C LEU A 5 3.94 -11.59 6.24
N ILE A 6 4.09 -10.67 7.21
CA ILE A 6 5.21 -9.72 7.23
C ILE A 6 6.55 -10.44 7.42
N ARG A 7 6.62 -11.45 8.30
CA ARG A 7 7.84 -12.26 8.50
C ARG A 7 8.23 -12.99 7.23
N ASP A 8 7.28 -13.64 6.57
CA ASP A 8 7.54 -14.42 5.36
C ASP A 8 7.98 -13.51 4.21
N ALA A 9 7.32 -12.36 4.03
CA ALA A 9 7.74 -11.36 3.08
C ALA A 9 9.15 -10.78 3.39
N ALA A 10 9.51 -10.61 4.67
CA ALA A 10 10.87 -10.22 5.06
C ALA A 10 11.91 -11.31 4.73
N ARG A 11 11.59 -12.59 4.95
CA ARG A 11 12.44 -13.73 4.55
C ARG A 11 12.63 -13.82 3.04
N ASP A 12 11.61 -13.43 2.28
CA ASP A 12 11.66 -13.35 0.82
C ASP A 12 12.33 -12.08 0.30
N GLY A 13 12.83 -11.22 1.18
CA GLY A 13 13.57 -10.01 0.85
C GLY A 13 12.68 -8.82 0.45
N ALA A 14 11.36 -8.92 0.62
CA ALA A 14 10.41 -7.86 0.29
C ALA A 14 10.34 -6.75 1.34
N PHE A 15 10.68 -7.06 2.60
CA PHE A 15 10.74 -6.09 3.70
C PHE A 15 12.12 -6.06 4.36
N ASP A 16 12.26 -5.24 5.41
CA ASP A 16 13.47 -5.20 6.22
C ASP A 16 13.79 -6.61 6.76
N PRO A 17 15.00 -7.16 6.49
CA PRO A 17 15.38 -8.49 6.94
C PRO A 17 15.35 -8.66 8.47
N ALA A 18 15.47 -7.58 9.25
CA ALA A 18 15.34 -7.62 10.70
C ALA A 18 13.95 -8.07 11.17
N LEU A 19 12.92 -7.96 10.32
CA LEU A 19 11.55 -8.37 10.60
C LEU A 19 11.32 -9.88 10.42
N ALA A 20 12.24 -10.59 9.76
CA ALA A 20 12.13 -12.03 9.49
C ALA A 20 12.22 -12.89 10.76
N TRP A 21 12.86 -12.37 11.81
CA TRP A 21 13.21 -13.08 13.04
C TRP A 21 12.83 -12.27 14.28
N ASP A 22 12.84 -12.91 15.45
CA ASP A 22 12.70 -12.19 16.72
C ASP A 22 13.98 -11.37 16.97
N SER A 23 13.81 -10.05 16.95
CA SER A 23 14.87 -9.06 17.17
C SER A 23 14.30 -7.85 17.91
N PRO A 24 15.13 -7.02 18.59
CA PRO A 24 14.65 -5.79 19.21
C PRO A 24 13.95 -4.86 18.22
N ALA A 25 14.47 -4.76 16.99
CA ALA A 25 13.87 -3.97 15.91
C ALA A 25 12.49 -4.52 15.51
N ALA A 26 12.36 -5.83 15.34
CA ALA A 26 11.08 -6.47 15.05
C ALA A 26 10.06 -6.28 16.20
N ALA A 27 10.49 -6.43 17.45
CA ALA A 27 9.63 -6.24 18.62
C ALA A 27 9.07 -4.82 18.67
N ARG A 28 9.93 -3.81 18.47
CA ARG A 28 9.53 -2.40 18.39
C ARG A 28 8.53 -2.18 17.25
N PHE A 29 8.88 -2.60 16.04
CA PHE A 29 8.03 -2.44 14.86
C PHE A 29 6.65 -3.08 15.02
N PHE A 30 6.58 -4.33 15.49
CA PHE A 30 5.29 -5.01 15.69
C PHE A 30 4.49 -4.42 16.85
N GLY A 31 5.16 -3.86 17.86
CA GLY A 31 4.52 -3.09 18.93
C GLY A 31 3.85 -1.82 18.41
N GLU A 32 4.60 -1.01 17.65
CA GLU A 32 4.11 0.22 17.02
C GLU A 32 3.00 -0.09 16.00
N LEU A 33 3.17 -1.13 15.19
CA LEU A 33 2.15 -1.56 14.23
C LEU A 33 0.85 -1.99 14.93
N ARG A 34 0.94 -2.75 16.03
CA ARG A 34 -0.24 -3.13 16.82
C ARG A 34 -0.97 -1.91 17.36
N GLN A 35 -0.24 -0.90 17.80
CA GLN A 35 -0.83 0.35 18.27
C GLN A 35 -1.47 1.14 17.14
N ALA A 36 -0.86 1.15 15.95
CA ALA A 36 -1.42 1.79 14.77
C ALA A 36 -2.71 1.11 14.29
N LEU A 37 -2.78 -0.21 14.32
CA LEU A 37 -4.01 -0.93 13.98
C LEU A 37 -5.16 -0.66 14.97
N LYS A 38 -4.85 -0.32 16.22
CA LYS A 38 -5.87 0.05 17.22
C LYS A 38 -6.32 1.50 17.11
N SER A 39 -5.38 2.41 16.85
CA SER A 39 -5.62 3.85 16.87
C SER A 39 -5.91 4.45 15.50
N GLY A 40 -5.56 3.74 14.42
CA GLY A 40 -5.53 4.25 13.05
C GLY A 40 -4.25 5.03 12.71
N TYR A 41 -3.30 5.18 13.63
CA TYR A 41 -2.15 6.07 13.47
C TYR A 41 -0.82 5.44 13.88
N PHE A 42 0.22 5.64 13.06
CA PHE A 42 1.59 5.26 13.33
C PHE A 42 2.41 6.49 13.71
N VAL A 43 3.25 6.36 14.72
CA VAL A 43 4.09 7.45 15.22
C VAL A 43 5.47 7.29 14.57
N VAL A 44 5.90 8.29 13.80
CA VAL A 44 7.16 8.27 13.05
C VAL A 44 8.04 9.41 13.56
N GLU A 45 9.25 9.08 14.00
CA GLU A 45 10.30 10.08 14.24
C GLU A 45 10.83 10.59 12.90
N GLU A 46 10.94 11.91 12.76
CA GLU A 46 11.50 12.51 11.55
C GLU A 46 13.01 12.28 11.45
N PRO A 47 13.53 11.83 10.29
CA PRO A 47 14.97 11.67 10.12
C PRO A 47 15.71 13.00 10.30
N GLY A 48 16.61 13.06 11.28
CA GLY A 48 17.43 14.26 11.56
C GLY A 48 16.76 15.31 12.44
N SER A 49 15.52 15.09 12.90
CA SER A 49 14.85 15.92 13.89
C SER A 49 14.38 15.07 15.07
N ARG A 50 14.26 15.64 16.27
CA ARG A 50 13.58 14.96 17.40
C ARG A 50 12.05 15.10 17.31
N ALA A 51 11.52 15.64 16.21
CA ALA A 51 10.10 15.81 16.04
C ALA A 51 9.43 14.48 15.70
N VAL A 52 8.23 14.31 16.23
CA VAL A 52 7.44 13.10 16.09
C VAL A 52 6.20 13.47 15.30
N ARG A 53 5.96 12.76 14.18
CA ARG A 53 4.78 12.95 13.33
C ARG A 53 3.84 11.75 13.49
N THR A 54 2.55 12.03 13.65
CA THR A 54 1.49 11.04 13.62
C THR A 54 1.02 10.85 12.17
N VAL A 55 1.02 9.63 11.67
CA VAL A 55 0.70 9.29 10.29
C VAL A 55 -0.46 8.31 10.25
N ALA A 56 -1.51 8.60 9.49
CA ALA A 56 -2.62 7.66 9.34
C ALA A 56 -2.16 6.39 8.63
N VAL A 57 -2.58 5.22 9.15
CA VAL A 57 -2.31 3.90 8.58
C VAL A 57 -3.60 3.15 8.31
N PRO A 58 -4.33 3.48 7.23
CA PRO A 58 -5.47 2.70 6.78
C PRO A 58 -5.03 1.28 6.38
N GLY A 59 -5.86 0.29 6.69
CA GLY A 59 -5.63 -1.10 6.33
C GLY A 59 -6.69 -1.67 5.40
N TYR A 60 -6.28 -2.64 4.61
CA TYR A 60 -7.13 -3.49 3.77
C TYR A 60 -6.77 -4.95 4.02
N VAL A 61 -7.78 -5.82 4.05
CA VAL A 61 -7.64 -7.27 4.19
C VAL A 61 -8.30 -7.94 2.99
N TYR A 62 -7.67 -9.00 2.49
CA TYR A 62 -8.07 -9.69 1.26
C TYR A 62 -8.47 -11.14 1.56
N TRP A 63 -9.62 -11.54 1.02
CA TRP A 63 -10.12 -12.91 1.04
C TRP A 63 -10.02 -13.50 -0.37
N ALA A 64 -9.61 -14.77 -0.47
CA ALA A 64 -9.49 -15.47 -1.76
C ALA A 64 -10.86 -15.81 -2.35
N ASP A 65 -11.87 -15.99 -1.50
CA ASP A 65 -13.26 -16.28 -1.84
C ASP A 65 -14.16 -15.15 -1.32
N GLU A 66 -15.13 -14.73 -2.13
CA GLU A 66 -16.10 -13.68 -1.81
C GLU A 66 -17.24 -14.17 -0.91
N THR A 67 -17.35 -15.49 -0.68
CA THR A 67 -18.25 -16.06 0.35
C THR A 67 -17.73 -15.74 1.75
N ALA A 68 -17.97 -14.50 2.17
CA ALA A 68 -17.70 -14.03 3.51
C ALA A 68 -18.35 -14.97 4.55
N GLY A 69 -17.55 -15.64 5.38
CA GLY A 69 -18.08 -16.33 6.55
C GLY A 69 -17.26 -17.46 7.16
N SER A 70 -16.32 -18.09 6.45
CA SER A 70 -15.64 -19.28 6.98
C SER A 70 -14.10 -19.23 6.93
N GLU A 71 -13.51 -18.60 5.93
CA GLU A 71 -12.06 -18.60 5.77
C GLU A 71 -11.37 -17.33 6.32
N PRO A 72 -10.20 -17.46 6.97
CA PRO A 72 -9.42 -16.30 7.40
C PRO A 72 -8.97 -15.51 6.16
N PRO A 73 -8.76 -14.18 6.29
CA PRO A 73 -8.15 -13.42 5.22
C PRO A 73 -6.77 -14.02 4.86
N VAL A 74 -6.40 -13.92 3.60
CA VAL A 74 -5.18 -14.53 3.05
C VAL A 74 -4.17 -13.49 2.58
N GLY A 75 -4.55 -12.22 2.60
CA GLY A 75 -3.68 -11.13 2.25
C GLY A 75 -4.06 -9.83 2.95
N PHE A 76 -3.19 -8.84 2.84
CA PHE A 76 -3.40 -7.53 3.42
C PHE A 76 -2.64 -6.45 2.65
N GLY A 77 -3.07 -5.20 2.84
CA GLY A 77 -2.31 -4.01 2.50
C GLY A 77 -2.46 -2.93 3.56
N LEU A 78 -1.37 -2.27 3.90
CA LEU A 78 -1.32 -1.14 4.81
C LEU A 78 -0.81 0.07 4.06
N PHE A 79 -1.57 1.14 4.15
CA PHE A 79 -1.20 2.42 3.56
C PHE A 79 -0.54 3.29 4.60
N ARG A 80 0.34 4.19 4.16
CA ARG A 80 0.91 5.24 4.98
C ARG A 80 0.58 6.57 4.35
N ALA A 81 -0.07 7.47 5.09
CA ALA A 81 -0.34 8.81 4.58
C ALA A 81 0.97 9.56 4.27
N ILE A 82 1.00 10.22 3.13
CA ILE A 82 2.06 11.14 2.69
C ILE A 82 1.39 12.45 2.27
N ASP A 83 2.17 13.50 2.02
CA ASP A 83 1.63 14.85 1.84
C ASP A 83 0.58 14.93 0.71
N ASP A 84 0.78 14.22 -0.41
CA ASP A 84 -0.12 14.22 -1.59
C ASP A 84 -0.90 12.92 -1.83
N GLY A 85 -1.13 12.13 -0.77
CA GLY A 85 -1.96 10.91 -0.84
C GLY A 85 -1.46 9.80 0.08
N TYR A 86 -1.28 8.60 -0.49
CA TYR A 86 -0.82 7.44 0.27
C TYR A 86 0.34 6.72 -0.41
N GLU A 87 1.18 6.13 0.41
CA GLU A 87 2.09 5.07 0.02
C GLU A 87 1.47 3.72 0.36
N LEU A 88 1.50 2.75 -0.56
CA LEU A 88 1.28 1.36 -0.17
C LEU A 88 2.55 0.86 0.53
N TRP A 89 2.52 0.89 1.87
CA TRP A 89 3.70 0.71 2.72
C TRP A 89 4.02 -0.77 2.94
N LEU A 90 3.01 -1.58 3.28
CA LEU A 90 3.19 -3.01 3.51
C LEU A 90 2.08 -3.76 2.78
N THR A 91 2.44 -4.78 2.02
CA THR A 91 1.47 -5.66 1.38
C THR A 91 2.00 -7.09 1.36
N GLY A 92 1.13 -8.05 1.63
CA GLY A 92 1.52 -9.44 1.72
C GLY A 92 0.36 -10.35 1.38
N LEU A 93 0.68 -11.43 0.68
CA LEU A 93 -0.23 -12.52 0.33
C LEU A 93 0.37 -13.82 0.80
N ASP A 94 -0.49 -14.71 1.29
CA ASP A 94 -0.13 -16.05 1.72
C ASP A 94 0.62 -16.82 0.62
N ALA A 95 1.68 -17.50 1.01
CA ALA A 95 2.62 -18.13 0.08
C ALA A 95 1.96 -19.16 -0.86
N PRO A 96 1.02 -20.02 -0.40
CA PRO A 96 0.34 -20.99 -1.26
C PRO A 96 -0.54 -20.37 -2.36
N LEU A 97 -0.86 -19.08 -2.28
CA LEU A 97 -1.69 -18.37 -3.25
C LEU A 97 -0.90 -17.56 -4.28
N ARG A 98 0.43 -17.49 -4.12
CA ARG A 98 1.30 -16.81 -5.08
C ARG A 98 1.34 -17.59 -6.40
N GLY A 99 1.42 -16.87 -7.52
CA GLY A 99 1.40 -17.45 -8.87
C GLY A 99 0.01 -17.89 -9.37
N LYS A 100 -1.04 -17.78 -8.54
CA LYS A 100 -2.43 -18.17 -8.90
C LYS A 100 -3.33 -16.97 -9.25
N GLY A 101 -2.76 -15.81 -9.55
CA GLY A 101 -3.51 -14.59 -9.86
C GLY A 101 -4.03 -13.81 -8.64
N HIS A 102 -4.04 -14.37 -7.43
CA HIS A 102 -4.50 -13.68 -6.21
C HIS A 102 -3.73 -12.41 -5.89
N GLY A 103 -2.42 -12.32 -6.20
CA GLY A 103 -1.66 -11.09 -6.00
C GLY A 103 -2.19 -9.92 -6.86
N ARG A 104 -2.59 -10.23 -8.11
CA ARG A 104 -3.21 -9.26 -9.02
C ARG A 104 -4.60 -8.87 -8.52
N ALA A 105 -5.44 -9.85 -8.20
CA ALA A 105 -6.79 -9.60 -7.68
C ALA A 105 -6.76 -8.77 -6.39
N MET A 106 -5.85 -9.10 -5.47
CA MET A 106 -5.66 -8.35 -4.23
C MET A 106 -5.26 -6.90 -4.49
N LEU A 107 -4.26 -6.65 -5.34
CA LEU A 107 -3.81 -5.28 -5.63
C LEU A 107 -4.88 -4.47 -6.37
N GLN A 108 -5.63 -5.10 -7.28
CA GLN A 108 -6.78 -4.47 -7.93
C GLN A 108 -7.85 -4.07 -6.90
N ALA A 109 -8.27 -4.99 -6.04
CA ALA A 109 -9.26 -4.71 -5.00
C ALA A 109 -8.78 -3.62 -4.02
N LEU A 110 -7.51 -3.70 -3.61
CA LEU A 110 -6.87 -2.72 -2.74
C LEU A 110 -6.88 -1.32 -3.38
N PHE A 111 -6.53 -1.19 -4.66
CA PHE A 111 -6.51 0.10 -5.35
C PHE A 111 -7.89 0.64 -5.73
N SER A 112 -8.94 -0.17 -5.69
CA SER A 112 -10.33 0.27 -5.84
C SER A 112 -10.92 0.90 -4.57
N THR A 113 -10.26 0.74 -3.41
CA THR A 113 -10.68 1.41 -2.17
C THR A 113 -10.45 2.93 -2.24
N PRO A 114 -11.16 3.76 -1.45
CA PRO A 114 -10.92 5.21 -1.43
C PRO A 114 -9.46 5.62 -1.13
N THR A 115 -8.81 4.88 -0.22
CA THR A 115 -7.37 5.06 0.09
C THR A 115 -6.50 4.55 -1.05
N GLY A 116 -6.83 3.39 -1.60
CA GLY A 116 -6.19 2.77 -2.75
C GLY A 116 -6.12 3.68 -3.97
N CYS A 117 -7.23 4.32 -4.34
CA CYS A 117 -7.30 5.28 -5.45
C CYS A 117 -6.36 6.48 -5.28
N LYS A 118 -6.09 6.87 -4.02
CA LYS A 118 -5.19 7.96 -3.66
C LYS A 118 -3.74 7.51 -3.43
N THR A 119 -3.41 6.25 -3.71
CA THR A 119 -2.03 5.77 -3.64
C THR A 119 -1.19 6.42 -4.74
N ARG A 120 -0.07 7.00 -4.34
CA ARG A 120 0.89 7.69 -5.20
C ARG A 120 2.18 6.92 -5.36
N VAL A 121 2.61 6.24 -4.30
CA VAL A 121 3.94 5.64 -4.23
C VAL A 121 3.83 4.20 -3.76
N MET A 122 4.64 3.34 -4.35
CA MET A 122 4.95 2.04 -3.81
C MET A 122 6.46 1.81 -3.92
N ARG A 123 7.07 1.31 -2.84
CA ARG A 123 8.49 0.96 -2.82
C ARG A 123 8.63 -0.55 -2.83
N VAL A 124 9.45 -1.05 -3.74
CA VAL A 124 9.71 -2.48 -3.88
C VAL A 124 11.19 -2.71 -3.62
N ARG A 125 11.52 -3.56 -2.65
CA ARG A 125 12.91 -3.95 -2.42
C ARG A 125 13.43 -4.79 -3.59
N ARG A 126 14.63 -4.47 -4.06
CA ARG A 126 15.29 -5.20 -5.17
C ARG A 126 15.63 -6.64 -4.78
N SER A 127 15.85 -6.89 -3.50
CA SER A 127 16.09 -8.22 -2.92
C SER A 127 14.85 -9.12 -2.91
N ALA A 128 13.65 -8.58 -3.19
CA ALA A 128 12.43 -9.37 -3.15
C ALA A 128 12.44 -10.41 -4.28
N ARG A 129 12.22 -11.69 -3.95
CA ARG A 129 12.11 -12.75 -4.98
C ARG A 129 11.03 -12.44 -6.04
N SER A 130 9.99 -11.71 -5.65
CA SER A 130 8.87 -11.30 -6.50
C SER A 130 9.03 -9.91 -7.13
N ALA A 131 10.18 -9.24 -7.00
CA ALA A 131 10.37 -7.86 -7.45
C ALA A 131 9.98 -7.66 -8.92
N GLY A 132 10.43 -8.55 -9.82
CA GLY A 132 10.10 -8.46 -11.25
C GLY A 132 8.62 -8.64 -11.53
N ALA A 133 7.99 -9.66 -10.95
CA ALA A 133 6.55 -9.90 -11.10
C ALA A 133 5.71 -8.73 -10.57
N LEU A 134 6.12 -8.15 -9.44
CA LEU A 134 5.45 -7.00 -8.84
C LEU A 134 5.65 -5.73 -9.69
N ALA A 135 6.84 -5.52 -10.28
CA ALA A 135 7.09 -4.41 -11.18
C ALA A 135 6.19 -4.46 -12.42
N HIS A 136 6.04 -5.63 -13.05
CA HIS A 136 5.12 -5.82 -14.17
C HIS A 136 3.67 -5.52 -13.79
N LEU A 137 3.22 -6.05 -12.66
CA LEU A 137 1.86 -5.85 -12.15
C LEU A 137 1.59 -4.38 -11.82
N LEU A 138 2.56 -3.69 -11.22
CA LEU A 138 2.47 -2.26 -10.92
C LEU A 138 2.38 -1.41 -12.19
N ALA A 139 3.13 -1.77 -13.24
CA ALA A 139 3.02 -1.11 -14.54
C ALA A 139 1.61 -1.25 -15.14
N GLU A 140 1.01 -2.44 -15.09
CA GLU A 140 -0.38 -2.66 -15.53
C GLU A 140 -1.40 -1.84 -14.72
N LEU A 141 -1.10 -1.55 -13.45
CA LEU A 141 -1.94 -0.74 -12.55
C LEU A 141 -1.62 0.76 -12.61
N GLY A 142 -0.85 1.20 -13.61
CA GLY A 142 -0.57 2.61 -13.90
C GLY A 142 0.54 3.23 -13.05
N PHE A 143 1.38 2.42 -12.40
CA PHE A 143 2.58 2.93 -11.73
C PHE A 143 3.79 2.86 -12.67
N THR A 144 4.64 3.88 -12.61
CA THR A 144 5.89 3.96 -13.38
C THR A 144 7.08 3.92 -12.44
N ALA A 145 8.11 3.13 -12.77
CA ALA A 145 9.37 3.17 -12.05
C ALA A 145 10.07 4.52 -12.31
N THR A 146 10.38 5.28 -11.26
CA THR A 146 10.92 6.65 -11.38
C THR A 146 12.30 6.82 -10.76
N ARG A 147 12.58 6.09 -9.67
CA ARG A 147 13.85 6.17 -8.96
C ARG A 147 14.28 4.79 -8.53
N GLU A 148 15.54 4.48 -8.74
CA GLU A 148 16.18 3.30 -8.20
C GLU A 148 17.25 3.71 -7.18
N THR A 149 17.35 2.92 -6.12
CA THR A 149 18.44 2.95 -5.16
C THR A 149 19.07 1.56 -5.12
N ASP A 150 20.16 1.41 -4.38
CA ASP A 150 20.80 0.09 -4.18
C ASP A 150 19.86 -0.93 -3.53
N ARG A 151 18.81 -0.47 -2.82
CA ARG A 151 17.91 -1.33 -2.04
C ARG A 151 16.49 -1.40 -2.58
N GLU A 152 15.99 -0.31 -3.16
CA GLU A 152 14.57 -0.14 -3.47
C GLU A 152 14.37 0.52 -4.85
N THR A 153 13.32 0.08 -5.55
CA THR A 153 12.76 0.76 -6.72
C THR A 153 11.47 1.47 -6.32
N PHE A 154 11.35 2.74 -6.71
CA PHE A 154 10.21 3.61 -6.44
C PHE A 154 9.28 3.60 -7.64
N PHE A 155 8.06 3.12 -7.41
CA PHE A 155 6.97 3.13 -8.37
C PHE A 155 6.02 4.27 -8.02
N VAL A 156 5.79 5.17 -8.96
CA VAL A 156 4.97 6.37 -8.77
C VAL A 156 3.78 6.34 -9.74
N ARG A 157 2.60 6.67 -9.23
CA ARG A 157 1.39 6.87 -10.02
C ARG A 157 1.02 8.34 -9.98
N VAL A 158 1.09 8.99 -11.14
CA VAL A 158 0.66 10.38 -11.30
C VAL A 158 -0.84 10.45 -11.03
N ALA A 159 -1.28 11.52 -10.37
CA ALA A 159 -2.70 11.79 -10.28
C ALA A 159 -3.30 11.89 -11.68
N SER A 160 -4.29 11.07 -11.99
CA SER A 160 -5.26 11.49 -12.99
C SER A 160 -5.75 12.87 -12.53
N PRO A 161 -5.62 13.92 -13.36
CA PRO A 161 -6.20 15.21 -13.01
C PRO A 161 -7.67 14.97 -12.67
N PRO A 162 -8.24 15.68 -11.67
CA PRO A 162 -9.66 15.56 -11.39
C PRO A 162 -10.40 15.74 -12.70
N ALA A 163 -11.29 14.81 -13.05
CA ALA A 163 -12.13 14.94 -14.23
C ALA A 163 -12.76 16.33 -14.17
N THR A 164 -12.42 17.20 -15.12
CA THR A 164 -12.97 18.55 -15.18
C THR A 164 -14.49 18.40 -15.17
N PRO A 165 -15.21 18.88 -14.15
CA PRO A 165 -16.66 18.77 -14.16
C PRO A 165 -17.17 19.45 -15.44
N PRO A 166 -18.15 18.85 -16.15
CA PRO A 166 -18.70 19.47 -17.34
C PRO A 166 -19.15 20.87 -16.97
N ARG A 167 -18.60 21.85 -17.69
CA ARG A 167 -18.91 23.27 -17.50
C ARG A 167 -20.43 23.41 -17.55
N PRO A 168 -21.11 23.96 -16.52
CA PRO A 168 -22.55 24.12 -16.57
C PRO A 168 -22.87 24.93 -17.82
N ALA A 169 -23.74 24.39 -18.67
CA ALA A 169 -24.19 25.04 -19.88
C ALA A 169 -24.67 26.44 -19.50
N SER A 170 -24.03 27.47 -20.08
CA SER A 170 -24.41 28.86 -19.89
C SER A 170 -25.91 28.99 -20.15
N ALA A 171 -26.66 29.31 -19.10
CA ALA A 171 -28.10 29.49 -19.21
C ALA A 171 -28.40 30.56 -20.28
N PRO A 172 -29.38 30.33 -21.18
CA PRO A 172 -29.74 31.32 -22.18
C PRO A 172 -30.22 32.58 -21.48
N ARG A 173 -29.58 33.72 -21.81
CA ARG A 173 -30.02 35.05 -21.37
C ARG A 173 -31.44 35.26 -21.85
N ARG A 174 -32.40 35.32 -20.93
CA ARG A 174 -33.76 35.78 -21.23
C ARG A 174 -33.70 37.26 -21.65
N PRO A 175 -34.35 37.66 -22.74
CA PRO A 175 -34.54 39.08 -23.02
C PRO A 175 -35.53 39.65 -21.98
N LEU A 176 -35.15 40.78 -21.39
CA LEU A 176 -36.05 41.62 -20.62
C LEU A 176 -36.96 42.33 -21.62
N HIS A 177 -38.28 42.14 -21.45
CA HIS A 177 -39.32 42.96 -22.07
C HIS A 177 -39.54 44.24 -21.26
#